data_AF-A0A6N8Z8P7-F1
#
_entry.id   AF-A0A6N8Z8P7-F1
#
_cell.length_a   1.000
_cell.length_b   1.000
_cell.length_c   1.000
_cell.angle_alpha   90.00
_cell.angle_beta   90.00
_cell.angle_gamma   90.00
#
_symmetry.space_group_name_H-M   'P 1'
#
loop_
_entity.id
_entity.type
_entity.pdbx_description
1 polymer ?
#
loop_
_entity_poly.entity_id
_entity_poly.type
_entity_poly.pdbx_seq_one_letter_code
_entity_poly.pdbx_strand_id
1 'polypeptide(L)'
;MPPATYTETPTLREGRIIKHLAESREYWLKAPDYLVEGDLCQAGEKAWGAAAQMIKAVASHRGWRHFRHNDVLVAGREIADESEDPGTLRDAIEIVRSMHVNFYEVDLDRVAVERGLVRAEMLLQTLWPLLPERYTGGLTFGEWLAAEN
;
A
#
# COMPACT_ATOMS: atom_id res chain seq x y z
N MET A 1 -2.42 3.22 -19.77
CA MET A 1 -1.89 4.58 -19.98
C MET A 1 -1.03 4.88 -18.77
N PRO A 2 0.23 5.30 -18.95
CA PRO A 2 1.13 5.55 -17.84
C PRO A 2 0.59 6.66 -16.92
N PRO A 3 0.88 6.61 -15.61
CA PRO A 3 0.46 7.64 -14.67
C PRO A 3 1.00 9.01 -15.10
N ALA A 4 0.18 10.04 -14.93
CA ALA A 4 0.63 11.41 -15.16
C ALA A 4 1.79 11.74 -14.20
N THR A 5 2.82 12.42 -14.71
CA THR A 5 3.97 12.84 -13.90
C THR A 5 3.71 14.18 -13.23
N TYR A 6 4.55 14.52 -12.25
CA TYR A 6 4.58 15.85 -11.67
C TYR A 6 6.01 16.28 -11.34
N THR A 7 6.25 17.59 -11.31
CA THR A 7 7.57 18.18 -10.99
C THR A 7 7.61 18.57 -9.52
N GLU A 8 8.68 18.15 -8.84
CA GLU A 8 8.95 18.48 -7.44
C GLU A 8 10.45 18.42 -7.20
N THR A 9 10.96 19.24 -6.28
CA THR A 9 12.38 19.23 -5.90
C THR A 9 12.78 17.88 -5.29
N PRO A 10 14.03 17.41 -5.46
CA PRO A 10 14.47 16.12 -4.92
C PRO A 10 14.23 15.95 -3.41
N THR A 11 14.47 17.00 -2.62
CA THR A 11 14.29 16.99 -1.16
C THR A 11 12.85 16.80 -0.73
N LEU A 12 11.90 17.47 -1.39
CA LEU A 12 10.47 17.29 -1.13
C LEU A 12 10.00 15.88 -1.50
N ARG A 13 10.51 15.32 -2.60
CA ARG A 13 10.21 13.94 -3.03
C ARG A 13 10.70 12.93 -1.99
N GLU A 14 11.93 13.10 -1.50
CA GLU A 14 12.51 12.27 -0.43
C GLU A 14 11.66 12.32 0.83
N GLY A 15 11.28 13.52 1.28
CA GLY A 15 10.41 13.69 2.44
C GLY A 15 9.04 13.00 2.30
N ARG A 16 8.44 13.01 1.10
CA ARG A 16 7.18 12.28 0.83
C ARG A 16 7.36 10.77 0.89
N ILE A 17 8.43 10.23 0.29
CA ILE A 17 8.69 8.79 0.30
C ILE A 17 8.81 8.31 1.76
N ILE A 18 9.63 8.99 2.57
CA ILE A 18 9.82 8.66 3.99
C ILE A 18 8.49 8.70 4.74
N LYS A 19 7.69 9.77 4.53
CA LYS A 19 6.36 9.90 5.14
C LYS A 19 5.43 8.74 4.75
N HIS A 20 5.36 8.40 3.47
CA HIS A 20 4.50 7.33 2.97
C HIS A 20 4.92 5.96 3.52
N LEU A 21 6.22 5.68 3.64
CA LEU A 21 6.72 4.45 4.25
C LEU A 21 6.37 4.37 5.74
N ALA A 22 6.54 5.47 6.48
CA ALA A 22 6.16 5.53 7.89
C ALA A 22 4.65 5.28 8.11
N GLU A 23 3.79 5.96 7.34
CA GLU A 23 2.33 5.76 7.39
C GLU A 23 1.94 4.33 6.96
N SER A 24 2.58 3.79 5.91
CA SER A 24 2.35 2.42 5.47
C SER A 24 2.65 1.41 6.57
N ARG A 25 3.78 1.58 7.27
CA ARG A 25 4.19 0.70 8.36
C ARG A 25 3.22 0.79 9.54
N GLU A 26 2.90 2.01 9.95
CA GLU A 26 2.00 2.26 11.08
C GLU A 26 0.63 1.62 10.86
N TYR A 27 0.07 1.77 9.66
CA TYR A 27 -1.23 1.17 9.34
C TYR A 27 -1.15 -0.35 9.28
N TRP A 28 -0.10 -0.92 8.68
CA TRP A 28 0.03 -2.36 8.59
C TRP A 28 0.18 -3.01 9.97
N LEU A 29 0.96 -2.42 10.88
CA LEU A 29 1.13 -2.95 12.23
C LEU A 29 -0.18 -2.96 13.04
N LYS A 30 -1.12 -2.06 12.76
CA LYS A 30 -2.41 -1.97 13.45
C LYS A 30 -3.51 -2.84 12.84
N ALA A 31 -3.45 -3.12 11.54
CA ALA A 31 -4.52 -3.83 10.82
C ALA A 31 -4.86 -5.22 11.40
N PRO A 32 -3.87 -6.09 11.68
CA PRO A 32 -4.11 -7.40 12.29
C PRO A 32 -4.72 -7.32 13.70
N ASP A 33 -4.32 -6.33 14.50
CA ASP A 33 -4.84 -6.16 15.86
C ASP A 33 -6.35 -5.86 15.84
N TYR A 34 -6.80 -4.96 14.96
CA TYR A 34 -8.23 -4.68 14.79
C TYR A 34 -9.02 -5.93 14.33
N LEU A 35 -8.41 -6.78 13.50
CA LEU A 35 -9.03 -8.04 13.10
C LEU A 35 -9.16 -8.99 14.31
N VAL A 36 -8.16 -9.05 15.20
CA VAL A 36 -8.22 -9.85 16.44
C VAL A 36 -9.31 -9.32 17.37
N GLU A 37 -9.41 -8.01 17.51
CA GLU A 37 -10.42 -7.32 18.33
C GLU A 37 -11.85 -7.44 17.77
N GLY A 38 -11.98 -7.81 16.49
CA GLY A 38 -13.26 -7.93 15.81
C GLY A 38 -13.78 -6.63 15.20
N ASP A 39 -12.98 -5.56 15.22
CA ASP A 39 -13.25 -4.33 14.47
C ASP A 39 -12.84 -4.51 13.01
N LEU A 40 -13.69 -5.24 12.28
CA LEU A 40 -13.50 -5.56 10.86
C LEU A 40 -13.37 -4.30 10.00
N CYS A 41 -14.06 -3.24 10.41
CA CYS A 41 -14.10 -1.95 9.76
C CYS A 41 -12.72 -1.27 9.81
N GLN A 42 -12.14 -1.16 11.01
CA GLN A 42 -10.81 -0.60 11.16
C GLN A 42 -9.72 -1.50 10.59
N ALA A 43 -9.86 -2.82 10.67
CA ALA A 43 -8.93 -3.75 10.05
C ALA A 43 -8.83 -3.52 8.53
N GLY A 44 -9.98 -3.43 7.85
CA GLY A 44 -10.06 -3.14 6.43
C GLY A 44 -9.49 -1.77 6.05
N GLU A 45 -9.85 -0.73 6.79
CA GLU A 45 -9.35 0.64 6.57
C GLU A 45 -7.83 0.74 6.73
N LYS A 46 -7.26 0.07 7.74
CA LYS A 46 -5.80 0.05 7.96
C LYS A 46 -5.09 -0.77 6.91
N ALA A 47 -5.65 -1.90 6.46
CA ALA A 47 -5.09 -2.68 5.37
C ALA A 47 -5.05 -1.88 4.04
N TRP A 48 -6.14 -1.19 3.70
CA TRP A 48 -6.16 -0.28 2.55
C TRP A 48 -5.17 0.86 2.72
N GLY A 49 -5.17 1.53 3.88
CA GLY A 49 -4.26 2.62 4.20
C GLY A 49 -2.80 2.21 3.99
N ALA A 50 -2.41 1.03 4.49
CA ALA A 50 -1.06 0.50 4.31
C ALA A 50 -0.71 0.34 2.82
N ALA A 51 -1.52 -0.40 2.06
CA ALA A 51 -1.28 -0.63 0.65
C ALA A 51 -1.24 0.67 -0.17
N ALA A 52 -2.18 1.60 0.09
CA ALA A 52 -2.24 2.89 -0.59
C ALA A 52 -0.99 3.73 -0.32
N GLN A 53 -0.47 3.72 0.90
CA GLN A 53 0.75 4.46 1.25
C GLN A 53 2.00 3.84 0.63
N MET A 54 2.11 2.51 0.59
CA MET A 54 3.19 1.84 -0.13
C MET A 54 3.17 2.18 -1.63
N ILE A 55 1.99 2.15 -2.28
CA ILE A 55 1.84 2.58 -3.68
C ILE A 55 2.28 4.03 -3.86
N LYS A 56 1.92 4.93 -2.94
CA LYS A 56 2.35 6.34 -2.99
C LYS A 56 3.86 6.51 -2.82
N ALA A 57 4.52 5.68 -2.01
CA ALA A 57 5.98 5.69 -1.89
C ALA A 57 6.65 5.31 -3.21
N VAL A 58 6.20 4.23 -3.85
CA VAL A 58 6.70 3.81 -5.18
C VAL A 58 6.39 4.85 -6.24
N ALA A 59 5.17 5.39 -6.27
CA ALA A 59 4.77 6.45 -7.19
C ALA A 59 5.61 7.73 -7.01
N SER A 60 5.89 8.13 -5.77
CA SER A 60 6.76 9.26 -5.45
C SER A 60 8.18 9.03 -5.95
N HIS A 61 8.73 7.83 -5.74
CA HIS A 61 10.03 7.45 -6.28
C HIS A 61 10.06 7.63 -7.81
N ARG A 62 9.03 7.16 -8.50
CA ARG A 62 8.88 7.21 -9.97
C ARG A 62 8.45 8.58 -10.51
N GLY A 63 8.09 9.54 -9.65
CA GLY A 63 7.64 10.88 -10.05
C GLY A 63 6.22 10.91 -10.64
N TRP A 64 5.42 9.93 -10.27
CA TRP A 64 4.03 9.77 -10.69
C TRP A 64 3.08 10.46 -9.73
N ARG A 65 2.02 11.07 -10.27
CA ARG A 65 0.95 11.66 -9.48
C ARG A 65 0.25 10.59 -8.63
N HIS A 66 -0.03 10.95 -7.39
CA HIS A 66 -0.61 10.03 -6.39
C HIS A 66 -1.45 10.77 -5.34
N PHE A 67 -1.93 11.98 -5.65
CA PHE A 67 -2.56 12.89 -4.69
C PHE A 67 -4.04 12.59 -4.44
N ARG A 68 -4.72 11.98 -5.40
CA ARG A 68 -6.14 11.59 -5.31
C ARG A 68 -6.26 10.07 -5.21
N HIS A 69 -7.37 9.57 -4.66
CA HIS A 69 -7.64 8.12 -4.63
C HIS A 69 -7.50 7.47 -6.01
N ASN A 70 -8.05 8.10 -7.06
CA ASN A 70 -7.90 7.59 -8.41
C ASN A 70 -6.44 7.60 -8.91
N ASP A 71 -5.64 8.59 -8.51
CA ASP A 71 -4.23 8.66 -8.90
C ASP A 71 -3.45 7.47 -8.30
N VAL A 72 -3.76 7.08 -7.05
CA VAL A 72 -3.18 5.89 -6.40
C VAL A 72 -3.52 4.61 -7.18
N LEU A 73 -4.77 4.45 -7.61
CA LEU A 73 -5.19 3.27 -8.37
C LEU A 73 -4.56 3.22 -9.76
N VAL A 74 -4.41 4.37 -10.41
CA VAL A 74 -3.70 4.47 -11.70
C VAL A 74 -2.24 4.06 -11.52
N ALA A 75 -1.56 4.56 -10.48
CA ALA A 75 -0.18 4.17 -10.17
C ALA A 75 -0.06 2.68 -9.84
N GLY A 76 -0.97 2.15 -9.00
CA GLY A 76 -0.98 0.73 -8.64
C GLY A 76 -1.18 -0.19 -9.85
N ARG A 77 -2.08 0.17 -10.77
CA ARG A 77 -2.28 -0.59 -12.02
C ARG A 77 -1.04 -0.57 -12.92
N GLU A 78 -0.36 0.57 -13.02
CA GLU A 78 0.88 0.62 -13.79
C GLU A 78 1.99 -0.23 -13.14
N ILE A 79 2.13 -0.19 -11.80
CA ILE A 79 3.06 -1.06 -11.07
C ILE A 79 2.75 -2.53 -11.33
N ALA A 80 1.46 -2.90 -11.33
CA ALA A 80 1.03 -4.26 -11.66
C ALA A 80 1.39 -4.65 -13.09
N ASP A 81 1.22 -3.76 -14.06
CA ASP A 81 1.50 -4.02 -15.47
C ASP A 81 2.99 -4.24 -15.76
N GLU A 82 3.86 -3.73 -14.89
CA GLU A 82 5.30 -3.97 -14.94
C GLU A 82 5.74 -5.23 -14.17
N SER A 83 4.84 -5.84 -13.38
CA SER A 83 5.16 -7.03 -12.58
C SER A 83 5.14 -8.31 -13.42
N GLU A 84 5.78 -9.36 -12.91
CA GLU A 84 5.78 -10.69 -13.56
C GLU A 84 4.39 -11.34 -13.60
N ASP A 85 3.50 -10.97 -12.66
CA ASP A 85 2.12 -11.44 -12.58
C ASP A 85 1.13 -10.26 -12.43
N PRO A 86 0.84 -9.53 -13.53
CA PRO A 86 -0.04 -8.37 -13.49
C PRO A 86 -1.46 -8.71 -13.03
N GLY A 87 -1.96 -9.92 -13.33
CA GLY A 87 -3.31 -10.34 -12.97
C GLY A 87 -3.47 -10.42 -11.46
N THR A 88 -2.57 -11.15 -10.80
CA THR A 88 -2.59 -11.30 -9.34
C THR A 88 -2.41 -9.97 -8.62
N LEU A 89 -1.52 -9.08 -9.12
CA LEU A 89 -1.28 -7.79 -8.47
C LEU A 89 -2.48 -6.84 -8.64
N ARG A 90 -3.11 -6.81 -9.82
CA ARG A 90 -4.35 -6.04 -10.06
C ARG A 90 -5.49 -6.54 -9.16
N ASP A 91 -5.69 -7.86 -9.08
CA ASP A 91 -6.72 -8.46 -8.24
C ASP A 91 -6.50 -8.11 -6.76
N ALA A 92 -5.27 -8.17 -6.29
CA ALA A 92 -4.93 -7.77 -4.92
C ALA A 92 -5.24 -6.29 -4.67
N ILE A 93 -4.90 -5.37 -5.60
CA ILE A 93 -5.21 -3.94 -5.47
C ILE A 93 -6.72 -3.73 -5.39
N GLU A 94 -7.52 -4.36 -6.24
CA GLU A 94 -8.99 -4.18 -6.21
C GLU A 94 -9.61 -4.80 -4.95
N ILE A 95 -9.13 -5.96 -4.49
CA ILE A 95 -9.59 -6.57 -3.23
C ILE A 95 -9.29 -5.64 -2.05
N VAL A 96 -8.06 -5.14 -1.93
CA VAL A 96 -7.67 -4.29 -0.80
C VAL A 96 -8.37 -2.93 -0.87
N ARG A 97 -8.55 -2.37 -2.07
CA ARG A 97 -9.36 -1.16 -2.30
C ARG A 97 -10.81 -1.35 -1.84
N SER A 98 -11.41 -2.52 -2.10
CA SER A 98 -12.79 -2.79 -1.71
C SER A 98 -13.00 -2.73 -0.19
N MET A 99 -11.94 -2.95 0.61
CA MET A 99 -12.01 -2.85 2.07
C MET A 99 -12.36 -1.43 2.56
N HIS A 100 -11.94 -0.41 1.81
CA HIS A 100 -12.25 1.00 2.11
C HIS A 100 -13.59 1.46 1.53
N VAL A 101 -13.97 0.95 0.35
CA VAL A 101 -15.26 1.30 -0.28
C VAL A 101 -16.42 0.64 0.47
N ASN A 102 -16.22 -0.59 0.98
CA ASN A 102 -17.23 -1.32 1.74
C ASN A 102 -17.48 -0.75 3.14
N PHE A 103 -16.63 0.17 3.65
CA PHE A 103 -16.88 0.88 4.91
C PHE A 103 -18.24 1.59 4.94
N TYR A 104 -18.76 2.03 3.78
CA TYR A 104 -19.98 2.83 3.72
C TYR A 104 -21.26 2.03 3.40
N GLU A 105 -21.17 0.83 2.79
CA GLU A 105 -22.37 0.17 2.23
C GLU A 105 -22.53 -1.34 2.50
N VAL A 106 -21.59 -2.09 3.10
CA VAL A 106 -21.78 -3.54 3.32
C VAL A 106 -21.02 -4.05 4.56
N ASP A 107 -21.70 -4.85 5.40
CA ASP A 107 -21.08 -5.71 6.43
C ASP A 107 -20.01 -6.61 5.80
N LEU A 108 -18.74 -6.20 5.84
CA LEU A 108 -17.62 -7.07 5.54
C LEU A 108 -17.59 -8.17 6.60
N ASP A 109 -17.81 -9.42 6.19
CA ASP A 109 -17.59 -10.55 7.08
C ASP A 109 -16.08 -10.73 7.37
N ARG A 110 -15.78 -11.43 8.47
CA ARG A 110 -14.40 -11.67 8.92
C ARG A 110 -13.55 -12.34 7.83
N VAL A 111 -14.13 -13.27 7.06
CA VAL A 111 -13.41 -14.02 6.01
C VAL A 111 -12.97 -13.11 4.87
N ALA A 112 -13.83 -12.15 4.48
CA ALA A 112 -13.50 -11.15 3.48
C ALA A 112 -12.36 -10.23 3.95
N VAL A 113 -12.37 -9.81 5.22
CA VAL A 113 -11.30 -8.99 5.81
C VAL A 113 -10.00 -9.77 5.91
N GLU A 114 -10.03 -11.02 6.37
CA GLU A 114 -8.85 -11.90 6.41
C GLU A 114 -8.21 -12.05 5.03
N ARG A 115 -9.03 -12.31 3.99
CA ARG A 115 -8.55 -12.34 2.60
C ARG A 115 -7.97 -10.99 2.17
N GLY A 116 -8.59 -9.88 2.58
CA GLY A 116 -8.10 -8.53 2.36
C GLY A 116 -6.71 -8.30 2.95
N LEU A 117 -6.49 -8.72 4.21
CA LEU A 117 -5.18 -8.60 4.87
C LEU A 117 -4.11 -9.43 4.16
N VAL A 118 -4.40 -10.66 3.76
CA VAL A 118 -3.46 -11.49 2.99
C VAL A 118 -3.06 -10.81 1.68
N ARG A 119 -4.02 -10.18 0.98
CA ARG A 119 -3.73 -9.43 -0.25
C ARG A 119 -2.95 -8.15 0.02
N ALA A 120 -3.24 -7.45 1.11
CA ALA A 120 -2.48 -6.28 1.51
C ALA A 120 -1.02 -6.64 1.83
N GLU A 121 -0.79 -7.69 2.62
CA GLU A 121 0.57 -8.17 2.93
C GLU A 121 1.34 -8.51 1.66
N MET A 122 0.72 -9.25 0.75
CA MET A 122 1.31 -9.60 -0.54
C MET A 122 1.72 -8.35 -1.32
N LEU A 123 0.85 -7.33 -1.41
CA LEU A 123 1.18 -6.06 -2.06
C LEU A 123 2.36 -5.38 -1.39
N LEU A 124 2.38 -5.29 -0.06
CA LEU A 124 3.47 -4.64 0.65
C LEU A 124 4.81 -5.35 0.40
N GLN A 125 4.82 -6.68 0.44
CA GLN A 125 6.00 -7.51 0.14
C GLN A 125 6.47 -7.34 -1.31
N THR A 126 5.55 -7.31 -2.28
CA THR A 126 5.88 -7.15 -3.71
C THR A 126 6.38 -5.75 -4.04
N LEU A 127 5.81 -4.72 -3.41
CA LEU A 127 6.15 -3.33 -3.71
C LEU A 127 7.42 -2.85 -2.99
N TRP A 128 7.73 -3.43 -1.82
CA TRP A 128 8.93 -3.12 -1.05
C TRP A 128 10.25 -3.11 -1.87
N PRO A 129 10.58 -4.15 -2.64
CA PRO A 129 11.82 -4.19 -3.42
C PRO A 129 11.85 -3.19 -4.60
N LEU A 130 10.74 -2.52 -4.92
CA LEU A 130 10.69 -1.48 -5.96
C LEU A 130 11.23 -0.13 -5.46
N LEU A 131 11.50 -0.02 -4.15
CA LEU A 131 12.05 1.19 -3.54
C LEU A 131 13.58 1.16 -3.56
N PRO A 132 14.24 2.32 -3.77
CA PRO A 132 15.69 2.41 -3.70
C PRO A 132 16.26 1.97 -2.36
N GLU A 133 17.45 1.35 -2.39
CA GLU A 133 18.16 0.84 -1.21
C GLU A 133 18.33 1.88 -0.10
N ARG A 134 18.55 3.16 -0.46
CA ARG A 134 18.64 4.27 0.51
C ARG A 134 17.40 4.44 1.40
N TYR A 135 16.24 3.93 1.00
CA TYR A 135 15.00 3.96 1.80
C TYR A 135 14.71 2.62 2.47
N THR A 136 15.14 1.51 1.88
CA THR A 136 14.95 0.17 2.46
C THR A 136 16.04 -0.20 3.46
N GLY A 137 17.20 0.47 3.41
CA GLY A 137 18.39 0.12 4.19
C GLY A 137 18.99 -1.23 3.83
N GLY A 138 18.62 -1.79 2.66
CA GLY A 138 18.95 -3.17 2.29
C GLY A 138 18.16 -4.24 3.04
N LEU A 139 17.19 -3.85 3.88
CA LEU A 139 16.35 -4.77 4.63
C LEU A 139 15.32 -5.43 3.72
N THR A 140 14.98 -6.68 4.01
CA THR A 140 13.75 -7.30 3.53
C THR A 140 12.53 -6.62 4.13
N PHE A 141 11.35 -6.83 3.55
CA PHE A 141 10.10 -6.28 4.09
C PHE A 141 9.85 -6.74 5.54
N GLY A 142 10.12 -8.01 5.83
CA GLY A 142 9.96 -8.57 7.18
C GLY A 142 10.92 -7.94 8.19
N GLU A 143 12.19 -7.74 7.83
CA GLU A 143 13.17 -7.06 8.68
C GLU A 143 12.81 -5.60 8.90
N TRP A 144 12.32 -4.90 7.88
CA TRP A 144 11.83 -3.52 8.01
C TRP A 144 10.60 -3.41 8.92
N LEU A 145 9.69 -4.39 8.88
CA LEU A 145 8.58 -4.45 9.83
C LEU A 145 9.07 -4.72 11.25
N ALA A 146 10.07 -5.57 11.44
CA ALA A 146 10.60 -5.94 12.75
C ALA A 146 11.56 -4.90 13.36
N ALA A 147 12.11 -3.98 12.56
CA ALA A 147 13.03 -2.95 13.05
C ALA A 147 12.36 -2.07 14.10
N GLU A 148 12.87 -2.08 15.33
CA GLU A 148 12.51 -1.10 16.35
C GLU A 148 13.04 0.29 15.91
N ASN A 149 12.20 1.32 16.04
CA ASN A 149 12.61 2.71 15.76
C ASN A 149 13.67 3.18 16.77
#